data_AF-A0A2C9LMV3-F1
#
_entry.id   AF-A0A2C9LMV3-F1
#
_cell.length_a   1.000
_cell.length_b   1.000
_cell.length_c   1.000
_cell.angle_alpha   90.00
_cell.angle_beta   90.00
_cell.angle_gamma   90.00
#
_symmetry.space_group_name_H-M   'P 1'
#
loop_
_entity.id
_entity.type
_entity.pdbx_description
1 polymer ?
#
loop_
_entity_poly.entity_id
_entity_poly.type
_entity_poly.pdbx_seq_one_letter_code
_entity_poly.pdbx_strand_id
1 'polypeptide(L)'
;PSCDREAIIFRTDEPLSHESSQVDSIPEDFFEITQSDVKILYRDLQSAVQQLEDQPLMTKAMKRAQTEALYDQYERVVIRVQFPEKLTLQGVFRPREL
;
A
#
# COMPACT_ATOMS: atom_id res chain seq x y z
N PRO A 1 -8.79 19.49 13.91
CA PRO A 1 -7.47 20.12 14.11
C PRO A 1 -6.59 19.88 12.89
N SER A 2 -6.09 20.95 12.27
CA SER A 2 -5.14 20.87 11.16
C SER A 2 -3.87 20.13 11.60
N CYS A 3 -3.42 19.14 10.82
CA CYS A 3 -2.11 18.52 11.02
C CYS A 3 -1.00 19.44 10.48
N ASP A 4 0.18 19.40 11.08
CA ASP A 4 1.38 19.97 10.45
C ASP A 4 1.64 19.22 9.14
N ARG A 5 1.98 19.97 8.09
CA ARG A 5 2.17 19.44 6.74
C ARG A 5 3.52 18.77 6.57
N GLU A 6 4.51 19.10 7.42
CA GLU A 6 5.88 18.58 7.32
C GLU A 6 6.37 18.62 5.85
N ALA A 7 6.07 19.73 5.15
CA ALA A 7 6.14 19.78 3.70
C ALA A 7 7.60 19.78 3.22
N ILE A 8 7.94 18.89 2.30
CA ILE A 8 9.28 18.77 1.71
C ILE A 8 9.20 18.78 0.19
N ILE A 9 10.23 19.33 -0.45
CA ILE A 9 10.40 19.32 -1.90
C ILE A 9 11.70 18.58 -2.22
N PHE A 10 11.63 17.63 -3.15
CA PHE A 10 12.80 16.91 -3.63
C PHE A 10 12.70 16.66 -5.14
N ARG A 11 13.85 16.45 -5.80
CA ARG A 11 13.88 16.02 -7.19
C ARG A 11 13.78 14.51 -7.25
N THR A 12 12.86 13.99 -8.07
CA THR A 12 12.67 12.54 -8.24
C THR A 12 13.84 11.90 -8.99
N ASP A 13 14.57 12.66 -9.80
CA ASP A 13 15.71 12.19 -10.56
C ASP A 13 17.06 12.46 -9.90
N GLU A 14 17.07 13.03 -8.70
CA GLU A 14 18.30 13.14 -7.93
C GLU A 14 18.68 11.74 -7.44
N PRO A 15 19.85 11.24 -7.85
CA PRO A 15 20.29 9.92 -7.42
C PRO A 15 20.39 9.96 -5.89
N LEU A 16 19.64 9.09 -5.23
CA LEU A 16 19.81 8.86 -3.80
C LEU A 16 21.28 8.49 -3.61
N SER A 17 22.02 9.27 -2.82
CA SER A 17 23.43 9.03 -2.50
C SER A 17 23.66 7.81 -1.62
N HIS A 18 22.61 7.02 -1.39
CA HIS A 18 22.72 5.67 -0.91
C HIS A 18 23.07 4.80 -2.10
N GLU A 19 24.26 4.22 -2.05
CA GLU A 19 24.60 2.97 -2.70
C GLU A 19 23.31 2.22 -2.99
N SER A 20 22.81 2.34 -4.22
CA SER A 20 21.99 1.30 -4.77
C SER A 20 22.95 0.14 -4.70
N SER A 21 22.90 -0.62 -3.61
CA SER A 21 23.22 -2.02 -3.64
C SER A 21 22.59 -2.45 -4.95
N GLN A 22 23.43 -2.62 -5.98
CA GLN A 22 23.07 -3.45 -7.11
C GLN A 22 22.39 -4.60 -6.41
N VAL A 23 21.08 -4.78 -6.67
CA VAL A 23 20.33 -5.85 -6.04
C VAL A 23 21.20 -7.07 -6.29
N ASP A 24 21.94 -7.49 -5.26
CA ASP A 24 22.95 -8.52 -5.40
C ASP A 24 22.15 -9.66 -5.97
N SER A 25 22.56 -10.12 -7.16
CA SER A 25 21.72 -10.94 -8.05
C SER A 25 20.88 -11.89 -7.23
N ILE A 26 19.56 -11.63 -7.14
CA ILE A 26 18.68 -12.42 -6.27
C ILE A 26 18.85 -13.87 -6.70
N PRO A 27 19.09 -14.81 -5.76
CA PRO A 27 19.26 -16.22 -6.10
C PRO A 27 18.08 -16.74 -6.90
N GLU A 28 18.33 -17.65 -7.85
CA GLU A 28 17.28 -18.20 -8.70
C GLU A 28 16.20 -18.94 -7.89
N ASP A 29 16.60 -19.62 -6.82
CA ASP A 29 15.72 -20.31 -5.86
C ASP A 29 14.66 -19.41 -5.19
N PHE A 30 14.84 -18.08 -5.16
CA PHE A 30 13.80 -17.16 -4.68
C PHE A 30 12.52 -17.23 -5.52
N PHE A 31 12.67 -17.51 -6.81
CA PHE A 31 11.56 -17.65 -7.75
C PHE A 31 11.00 -19.08 -7.79
N GLU A 32 11.64 -20.02 -7.09
CA GLU A 32 11.12 -21.37 -6.95
C GLU A 32 9.99 -21.42 -5.92
N ILE A 33 8.87 -21.98 -6.33
CA ILE A 33 7.69 -22.12 -5.46
C ILE A 33 7.95 -23.22 -4.44
N THR A 34 7.80 -22.88 -3.15
CA THR A 34 7.91 -23.86 -2.06
C THR A 34 6.59 -24.58 -1.82
N GLN A 35 6.63 -25.72 -1.12
CA GLN A 35 5.40 -26.42 -0.69
C GLN A 35 4.49 -25.55 0.19
N SER A 36 5.07 -24.61 0.96
CA SER A 36 4.31 -23.63 1.76
C SER A 36 3.50 -22.69 0.86
N ASP A 37 4.11 -22.20 -0.21
CA ASP A 37 3.45 -21.28 -1.13
C ASP A 37 2.28 -21.97 -1.83
N VAL A 38 2.47 -23.23 -2.26
CA VAL A 38 1.37 -24.05 -2.83
C VAL A 38 0.21 -24.19 -1.84
N LYS A 39 0.51 -24.41 -0.54
CA LYS A 39 -0.54 -24.51 0.49
C LYS A 39 -1.30 -23.20 0.68
N ILE A 40 -0.60 -22.06 0.64
CA ILE A 40 -1.21 -20.73 0.72
C ILE A 40 -2.12 -20.52 -0.49
N LEU A 41 -1.60 -20.76 -1.70
CA LEU A 41 -2.35 -20.62 -2.94
C LEU A 41 -3.61 -21.51 -2.96
N TYR A 42 -3.50 -22.75 -2.49
CA TYR A 42 -4.64 -23.66 -2.42
C TYR A 42 -5.70 -23.16 -1.44
N ARG A 43 -5.29 -22.72 -0.24
CA ARG A 43 -6.21 -22.13 0.75
C ARG A 43 -6.92 -20.90 0.19
N ASP A 44 -6.17 -20.03 -0.49
CA ASP A 44 -6.72 -18.80 -1.04
C ASP A 44 -7.71 -19.10 -2.18
N LEU A 45 -7.44 -20.11 -3.02
CA LEU A 45 -8.38 -20.60 -4.03
C LEU A 45 -9.67 -21.15 -3.40
N GLN A 46 -9.54 -21.99 -2.36
CA GLN A 46 -10.70 -22.52 -1.64
C GLN A 46 -11.54 -21.40 -1.03
N SER A 47 -10.90 -20.40 -0.42
CA SER A 47 -11.57 -19.23 0.13
C SER A 47 -12.27 -18.40 -0.96
N ALA A 48 -11.66 -18.22 -2.13
CA ALA A 48 -12.25 -17.48 -3.22
C ALA A 48 -13.49 -18.18 -3.79
N VAL A 49 -13.43 -19.51 -3.96
CA VAL A 49 -14.59 -20.33 -4.36
C VAL A 49 -15.72 -20.16 -3.36
N GLN A 50 -15.44 -20.31 -2.07
CA GLN A 50 -16.46 -20.17 -1.03
C GLN A 50 -17.09 -18.77 -1.00
N GLN A 51 -16.30 -17.71 -1.18
CA GLN A 51 -16.84 -16.34 -1.26
C GLN A 51 -17.77 -16.12 -2.47
N LEU A 52 -17.50 -16.78 -3.59
CA LEU A 52 -18.34 -16.71 -4.79
C LEU A 52 -19.63 -17.51 -4.63
N GLU A 53 -19.57 -18.69 -3.99
CA GLU A 53 -20.74 -19.51 -3.67
C GLU A 53 -21.65 -18.83 -2.65
N ASP A 54 -21.09 -18.27 -1.57
CA ASP A 54 -21.86 -17.64 -0.49
C ASP A 54 -22.46 -16.27 -0.88
N GLN A 55 -21.89 -15.61 -1.89
CA GLN A 55 -22.27 -14.29 -2.43
C GLN A 55 -22.83 -13.31 -1.36
N PRO A 56 -22.06 -12.99 -0.30
CA PRO A 56 -22.58 -12.20 0.81
C PRO A 56 -22.89 -10.75 0.39
N LEU A 57 -24.08 -10.27 0.75
CA LEU A 57 -24.46 -8.88 0.51
C LEU A 57 -23.65 -7.92 1.38
N MET A 58 -22.96 -6.97 0.76
CA MET A 58 -22.28 -5.88 1.48
C MET A 58 -23.25 -4.77 1.87
N THR A 59 -23.67 -4.78 3.13
CA THR A 59 -24.59 -3.76 3.67
C THR A 59 -23.92 -2.39 3.80
N LYS A 60 -24.74 -1.33 3.90
CA LYS A 60 -24.24 0.03 4.17
C LYS A 60 -23.45 0.10 5.49
N ALA A 61 -23.86 -0.66 6.50
CA ALA A 61 -23.17 -0.71 7.79
C ALA A 61 -21.79 -1.37 7.65
N MET A 62 -21.69 -2.48 6.92
CA MET A 62 -20.40 -3.16 6.65
C MET A 62 -19.44 -2.25 5.89
N LYS A 63 -19.90 -1.58 4.83
CA LYS A 63 -19.07 -0.64 4.07
C LYS A 63 -18.54 0.50 4.95
N ARG A 64 -19.42 1.08 5.78
CA ARG A 64 -19.03 2.14 6.72
C ARG A 64 -17.99 1.67 7.74
N ALA A 65 -18.20 0.49 8.33
CA ALA A 65 -17.26 -0.09 9.29
C ALA A 65 -15.89 -0.35 8.66
N GLN A 66 -15.84 -0.81 7.41
CA GLN A 66 -14.57 -1.00 6.69
C GLN A 66 -13.84 0.32 6.45
N THR A 67 -14.57 1.37 6.05
CA THR A 67 -13.99 2.72 5.89
C THR A 67 -13.51 3.30 7.21
N GLU A 68 -14.28 3.14 8.29
CA GLU A 68 -13.89 3.60 9.63
C GLU A 68 -12.63 2.87 10.13
N ALA A 69 -12.57 1.54 9.97
CA ALA A 69 -11.37 0.76 10.31
C ALA A 69 -10.14 1.20 9.53
N LEU A 70 -10.28 1.54 8.24
CA LEU A 70 -9.17 2.06 7.43
C LEU A 70 -8.67 3.41 7.96
N TYR A 71 -9.58 4.30 8.35
CA TYR A 71 -9.22 5.60 8.91
C TYR A 71 -8.58 5.49 10.30
N ASP A 72 -8.99 4.50 11.10
CA ASP A 72 -8.42 4.26 12.42
C ASP A 72 -7.06 3.56 12.33
N GLN A 73 -6.86 2.70 11.32
CA GLN A 73 -5.59 2.01 11.08
C GLN A 73 -4.46 2.96 10.66
N TYR A 74 -4.78 3.99 9.86
CA TYR A 74 -3.80 4.91 9.30
C TYR A 74 -4.00 6.32 9.85
N GLU A 75 -3.29 6.70 10.90
CA GLU A 75 -3.43 8.04 11.50
C GLU A 75 -2.96 9.18 10.57
N ARG A 76 -2.02 8.88 9.67
CA ARG A 76 -1.37 9.85 8.79
C ARG A 76 -1.37 9.36 7.33
N VAL A 77 -1.53 10.29 6.41
CA VAL A 77 -1.51 10.07 4.96
C VAL A 77 -0.46 10.99 4.35
N VAL A 78 0.43 10.44 3.53
CA VAL A 78 1.44 11.21 2.81
C VAL A 78 0.98 11.40 1.37
N ILE A 79 0.78 12.65 0.96
CA ILE A 79 0.43 12.99 -0.43
C ILE A 79 1.68 13.54 -1.12
N ARG A 80 1.94 13.04 -2.33
CA ARG A 80 3.02 13.48 -3.20
C ARG A 80 2.45 14.04 -4.49
N VAL A 81 2.78 15.28 -4.80
CA VAL A 81 2.41 15.96 -6.06
C VAL A 81 3.66 16.09 -6.91
N GLN A 82 3.67 15.41 -8.06
CA GLN A 82 4.78 15.44 -9.00
C GLN A 82 4.54 16.49 -10.08
N PHE A 83 5.51 17.38 -10.25
CA PHE A 83 5.51 18.42 -11.27
C PHE A 83 6.27 17.96 -12.52
N PRO A 84 5.99 18.57 -13.70
CA PRO A 84 6.69 18.24 -14.94
C PRO A 84 8.21 18.35 -14.87
N GLU A 85 8.74 19.24 -14.02
CA GLU A 85 10.18 19.47 -13.82
C GLU A 85 10.87 18.41 -12.94
N LYS A 86 10.19 17.27 -12.72
CA LYS A 86 10.62 16.17 -11.84
C LYS A 86 10.81 16.59 -10.38
N LEU A 87 10.22 17.70 -9.99
CA LEU A 87 10.08 18.11 -8.60
C LEU A 87 8.86 17.39 -8.00
N THR A 88 9.02 16.88 -6.79
CA THR A 88 7.92 16.31 -6.00
C THR A 88 7.75 17.12 -4.73
N LEU A 89 6.54 17.64 -4.52
CA LEU A 89 6.11 18.18 -3.23
C LEU A 89 5.45 17.06 -2.43
N GLN A 90 5.98 16.77 -1.25
CA GLN A 90 5.39 15.83 -0.31
C GLN A 90 4.83 16.60 0.89
N GLY A 91 3.63 16.22 1.34
CA GLY A 91 3.05 16.71 2.58
C GLY A 91 2.31 15.62 3.34
N VAL A 92 2.18 15.83 4.66
CA VAL A 92 1.46 14.96 5.59
C VAL A 92 0.06 15.52 5.84
N PHE A 93 -0.91 14.60 5.86
CA PHE A 93 -2.33 14.82 5.99
C PHE A 93 -2.93 13.81 6.97
N ARG A 94 -4.17 14.01 7.39
CA ARG A 94 -4.96 12.97 8.08
C ARG A 94 -5.99 12.39 7.12
N PRO A 95 -6.41 11.12 7.28
CA PRO A 95 -7.39 10.51 6.38
C PRO A 95 -8.73 11.24 6.30
N ARG A 96 -9.09 12.02 7.33
CA ARG A 96 -10.33 12.77 7.44
C ARG A 96 -10.15 14.29 7.33
N GLU A 97 -9.06 14.75 6.73
CA GLU A 97 -8.92 16.17 6.46
C GLU A 97 -9.91 16.61 5.37
N LEU A 98 -10.70 17.64 5.72
CA LEU A 98 -11.66 18.34 4.87
C LEU A 98 -11.03 19.64 4.38
#